data_AF-A0A0D2ITW5-F1
#
_entry.id   AF-A0A0D2ITW5-F1
#
_cell.length_a   1.000
_cell.length_b   1.000
_cell.length_c   1.000
_cell.angle_alpha   90.00
_cell.angle_beta   90.00
_cell.angle_gamma   90.00
#
_symmetry.space_group_name_H-M   'P 1'
#
loop_
_entity.id
_entity.type
_entity.pdbx_description
1 polymer ?
#
loop_
_entity_poly.entity_id
_entity_poly.type
_entity_poly.pdbx_seq_one_letter_code
_entity_poly.pdbx_strand_id
1 'polypeptide(L)'
;MVRSAYSSGHPSVGVGAGNTPAVIDETANVNLAVSSILLSKTFDNGVICSTEQSVVVVDSMYDDIKAEFIRRGAYFLNEEEKNRVRAKMFVDGRLNADMVGQSAYGLGRLFGVNVDKKYKVGVFWCL
;
A
#
# COMPACT_ATOMS: atom_id res chain seq x y z
N MET A 1 15.29 11.59 12.74
CA MET A 1 14.54 12.69 13.40
C MET A 1 14.14 12.33 14.82
N VAL A 2 13.35 11.26 15.04
CA VAL A 2 12.85 10.89 16.39
C VAL A 2 13.99 10.57 17.37
N ARG A 3 14.95 9.73 16.96
CA ARG A 3 16.15 9.44 17.78
C ARG A 3 16.90 10.70 18.17
N SER A 4 17.02 11.67 17.27
CA SER A 4 17.68 12.95 17.51
C SER A 4 16.92 13.77 18.55
N ALA A 5 15.58 13.83 18.46
CA ALA A 5 14.74 14.53 19.44
C ALA A 5 14.91 13.95 20.85
N TYR A 6 14.84 12.62 21.00
CA TYR A 6 15.07 11.95 22.29
C TYR A 6 16.51 12.02 22.80
N SER A 7 17.47 12.41 21.96
CA SER A 7 18.87 12.62 22.36
C SER A 7 19.21 14.10 22.60
N SER A 8 18.22 15.00 22.61
CA SER A 8 18.42 16.45 22.64
C SER A 8 18.59 17.04 24.05
N GLY A 9 18.40 16.25 25.11
CA GLY A 9 18.37 16.73 26.50
C GLY A 9 17.07 17.44 26.90
N HIS A 10 16.06 17.49 26.03
CA HIS A 10 14.76 18.13 26.29
C HIS A 10 13.61 17.10 26.30
N PRO A 11 12.54 17.33 27.09
CA PRO A 11 11.33 16.52 27.02
C PRO A 11 10.79 16.46 25.58
N SER A 12 10.53 15.25 25.09
CA SER A 12 10.17 15.01 23.69
C SER A 12 9.04 13.98 23.59
N VAL A 13 8.14 14.17 22.62
CA VAL A 13 7.10 13.21 22.24
C VAL A 13 7.30 12.88 20.76
N GLY A 14 7.88 11.71 20.49
CA GLY A 14 8.15 11.21 19.13
C GLY A 14 7.09 10.24 18.62
N VAL A 15 7.07 10.06 17.30
CA VAL A 15 6.22 9.07 16.60
C VAL A 15 7.06 7.97 15.96
N GLY A 16 6.42 6.89 15.51
CA GLY A 16 7.05 5.79 14.78
C GLY A 16 6.71 5.77 13.29
N ALA A 17 7.41 4.95 12.51
CA ALA A 17 6.99 4.61 11.16
C ALA A 17 5.83 3.61 11.22
N GLY A 18 4.83 3.79 10.35
CA GLY A 18 3.71 2.85 10.21
C GLY A 18 3.98 1.81 9.13
N ASN A 19 3.49 0.59 9.36
CA ASN A 19 3.43 -0.49 8.38
C ASN A 19 2.13 -1.30 8.58
N THR A 20 0.99 -0.61 8.52
CA THR A 20 -0.29 -1.11 9.04
C THR A 20 -0.84 -2.27 8.20
N PRO A 21 -1.06 -3.46 8.77
CA PRO A 21 -1.83 -4.52 8.12
C PRO A 21 -3.33 -4.32 8.35
N ALA A 22 -4.14 -4.60 7.32
CA ALA A 22 -5.58 -4.78 7.44
C ALA A 22 -5.91 -6.27 7.40
N VAL A 23 -6.46 -6.81 8.49
CA VAL A 23 -6.83 -8.22 8.60
C VAL A 23 -8.34 -8.37 8.35
N ILE A 24 -8.71 -9.30 7.48
CA ILE A 24 -10.10 -9.59 7.09
C ILE A 24 -10.39 -11.06 7.41
N ASP A 25 -11.31 -11.29 8.35
CA ASP A 25 -11.81 -12.62 8.71
C ASP A 25 -13.13 -12.95 8.01
N GLU A 26 -13.58 -14.19 8.16
CA GLU A 26 -14.79 -14.76 7.55
C GLU A 26 -16.10 -14.02 7.90
N THR A 27 -16.09 -13.16 8.92
CA THR A 27 -17.27 -12.40 9.36
C THR A 27 -17.35 -11.01 8.73
N ALA A 28 -16.30 -10.59 8.02
CA ALA A 28 -16.20 -9.25 7.46
C ALA A 28 -17.20 -9.01 6.32
N ASN A 29 -17.77 -7.80 6.29
CA ASN A 29 -18.50 -7.32 5.12
C ASN A 29 -17.50 -6.93 4.01
N VAL A 30 -17.40 -7.77 2.98
CA VAL A 30 -16.51 -7.60 1.81
C VAL A 30 -16.58 -6.20 1.21
N ASN A 31 -17.80 -5.71 0.93
CA ASN A 31 -18.01 -4.42 0.29
C ASN A 31 -17.48 -3.26 1.15
N LEU A 32 -17.76 -3.29 2.45
CA LEU A 32 -17.33 -2.27 3.39
C LEU A 32 -15.81 -2.33 3.60
N ALA A 33 -15.26 -3.53 3.84
CA ALA A 33 -13.84 -3.72 4.10
C ALA A 33 -12.98 -3.19 2.95
N VAL A 34 -13.27 -3.62 1.72
CA VAL A 34 -12.52 -3.18 0.54
C VAL A 34 -12.73 -1.69 0.26
N SER A 35 -13.95 -1.16 0.46
CA SER A 35 -14.20 0.27 0.28
C SER A 35 -13.40 1.12 1.26
N SER A 36 -13.34 0.72 2.53
CA SER A 36 -12.60 1.43 3.58
C SER A 36 -11.10 1.41 3.32
N ILE A 37 -10.54 0.25 2.97
CA ILE A 37 -9.12 0.10 2.65
C ILE A 37 -8.74 0.96 1.44
N LEU A 38 -9.54 0.91 0.36
CA LEU A 38 -9.25 1.73 -0.81
C LEU A 38 -9.36 3.22 -0.53
N LEU A 39 -10.38 3.65 0.22
CA LEU A 39 -10.53 5.05 0.60
C LEU A 39 -9.32 5.54 1.40
N SER A 40 -8.94 4.79 2.43
CA SER A 40 -7.78 5.10 3.29
C SER A 40 -6.48 5.12 2.50
N LYS A 41 -6.17 4.04 1.76
CA LYS A 41 -4.89 3.91 1.04
C LYS A 41 -4.73 4.91 -0.09
N THR A 42 -5.82 5.27 -0.78
CA THR A 42 -5.75 6.20 -1.92
C THR A 42 -5.86 7.66 -1.50
N PHE A 43 -6.27 7.93 -0.25
CA PHE A 43 -6.26 9.28 0.28
C PHE A 43 -4.84 9.85 0.27
N ASP A 44 -4.70 11.00 -0.39
CA ASP A 44 -3.42 11.69 -0.58
C ASP A 44 -2.29 10.75 -1.08
N ASN A 45 -2.63 9.80 -1.96
CA ASN A 45 -1.73 8.78 -2.51
C ASN A 45 -0.94 8.00 -1.42
N GLY A 46 -1.56 7.78 -0.26
CA GLY A 46 -1.03 6.89 0.77
C GLY A 46 0.16 7.45 1.56
N VAL A 47 0.35 8.79 1.58
CA VAL A 47 1.44 9.42 2.35
C VAL A 47 1.22 9.38 3.86
N ILE A 48 -0.02 9.18 4.31
CA ILE A 48 -0.34 9.10 5.74
C ILE A 48 0.16 7.78 6.30
N CYS A 49 0.91 7.85 7.41
CA CYS A 49 1.60 6.71 8.00
C CYS A 49 0.67 5.59 8.50
N SER A 50 -0.58 5.91 8.84
CA SER A 50 -1.58 4.95 9.30
C SER A 50 -2.27 4.18 8.17
N THR A 51 -2.03 4.54 6.91
CA THR A 51 -2.64 3.85 5.76
C THR A 51 -2.14 2.42 5.61
N GLU A 52 -2.99 1.56 5.07
CA GLU A 52 -2.74 0.14 4.93
C GLU A 52 -1.53 -0.11 4.01
N GLN A 53 -0.61 -0.96 4.46
CA GLN A 53 0.54 -1.41 3.66
C GLN A 53 0.39 -2.87 3.22
N SER A 54 -0.47 -3.63 3.88
CA SER A 54 -0.82 -5.00 3.50
C SER A 54 -2.26 -5.31 3.86
N VAL A 55 -2.85 -6.24 3.12
CA VAL A 55 -4.16 -6.82 3.43
C VAL A 55 -3.96 -8.31 3.61
N VAL A 56 -4.38 -8.83 4.75
CA VAL A 56 -4.30 -10.26 5.11
C VAL A 56 -5.73 -10.77 5.21
N VAL A 57 -6.04 -11.82 4.46
CA VAL A 57 -7.41 -12.33 4.31
C VAL A 57 -7.41 -13.81 4.60
N VAL A 58 -8.47 -14.31 5.25
CA VAL A 58 -8.70 -15.75 5.36
C VAL A 58 -8.93 -16.37 3.98
N ASP A 59 -8.38 -17.57 3.77
CA ASP A 59 -8.35 -18.23 2.45
C ASP A 59 -9.75 -18.34 1.80
N SER A 60 -10.77 -18.66 2.59
CA SER A 60 -12.16 -18.80 2.14
C SER A 60 -12.78 -17.52 1.56
N MET A 61 -12.20 -16.35 1.82
CA MET A 61 -12.67 -15.05 1.32
C MET A 61 -11.77 -14.45 0.24
N TYR A 62 -10.67 -15.11 -0.10
CA TYR A 62 -9.63 -14.53 -0.96
C TYR A 62 -10.20 -14.04 -2.29
N ASP A 63 -10.96 -14.90 -2.98
CA ASP A 63 -11.50 -14.60 -4.31
C ASP A 63 -12.53 -13.47 -4.28
N ASP A 64 -13.40 -13.44 -3.27
CA ASP A 64 -14.41 -12.39 -3.11
C ASP A 64 -13.77 -11.03 -2.84
N ILE A 65 -12.77 -10.98 -1.95
CA ILE A 65 -12.04 -9.75 -1.63
C ILE A 65 -11.27 -9.25 -2.85
N LYS A 66 -10.57 -10.15 -3.56
CA LYS A 66 -9.84 -9.82 -4.78
C LYS A 66 -10.76 -9.27 -5.86
N ALA A 67 -11.87 -9.94 -6.12
CA ALA A 67 -12.86 -9.51 -7.11
C ALA A 67 -13.39 -8.11 -6.77
N GLU A 68 -13.68 -7.86 -5.50
CA GLU A 68 -14.17 -6.56 -5.03
C GLU A 68 -13.11 -5.45 -5.17
N PHE A 69 -11.84 -5.73 -4.90
CA PHE A 69 -10.75 -4.78 -5.15
C PHE A 69 -10.66 -4.41 -6.63
N ILE A 70 -10.66 -5.40 -7.52
CA ILE A 70 -10.61 -5.19 -8.98
C ILE A 70 -11.81 -4.36 -9.43
N ARG A 71 -13.02 -4.72 -8.98
CA ARG A 71 -14.26 -4.01 -9.31
C ARG A 71 -14.21 -2.54 -8.94
N ARG A 72 -13.51 -2.18 -7.85
CA ARG A 72 -13.36 -0.80 -7.36
C ARG A 72 -12.17 -0.04 -7.95
N GLY A 73 -11.41 -0.66 -8.85
CA GLY A 73 -10.32 -0.02 -9.58
C GLY A 73 -8.93 -0.28 -8.99
N ALA A 74 -8.74 -1.38 -8.26
CA ALA A 74 -7.40 -1.88 -7.96
C ALA A 74 -6.79 -2.58 -9.18
N TYR A 75 -5.49 -2.38 -9.37
CA TYR A 75 -4.70 -3.12 -10.35
C TYR A 75 -3.87 -4.19 -9.66
N PHE A 76 -4.03 -5.45 -10.05
CA PHE A 76 -3.24 -6.57 -9.53
C PHE A 76 -2.08 -6.87 -10.47
N LEU A 77 -0.88 -6.87 -9.90
CA LEU A 77 0.35 -7.16 -10.64
C LEU A 77 0.51 -8.65 -10.92
N ASN A 78 0.99 -8.98 -12.12
CA ASN A 78 1.50 -10.31 -12.42
C ASN A 78 2.92 -10.51 -11.83
N GLU A 79 3.48 -11.72 -11.96
CA GLU A 79 4.81 -12.03 -11.41
C GLU A 79 5.94 -11.16 -11.97
N GLU A 80 5.93 -10.90 -13.27
CA GLU A 80 6.94 -10.08 -13.93
C GLU A 80 6.90 -8.64 -13.39
N GLU A 81 5.70 -8.06 -13.32
CA GLU A 81 5.47 -6.71 -12.80
C GLU A 81 5.87 -6.59 -11.33
N LYS A 82 5.54 -7.60 -10.50
CA LYS A 82 5.97 -7.68 -9.11
C LYS A 82 7.50 -7.62 -9.00
N ASN A 83 8.21 -8.38 -9.82
CA ASN A 83 9.67 -8.39 -9.81
C ASN A 83 10.26 -7.03 -10.23
N ARG A 84 9.67 -6.38 -11.24
CA ARG A 84 10.07 -5.04 -11.68
C ARG A 84 9.90 -3.99 -10.60
N VAL A 85 8.81 -4.06 -9.82
CA VAL A 85 8.62 -3.14 -8.70
C VAL A 85 9.60 -3.45 -7.57
N ARG A 86 9.74 -4.71 -7.16
CA ARG A 86 10.69 -5.12 -6.10
C ARG A 86 12.11 -4.64 -6.37
N ALA A 87 12.56 -4.72 -7.63
CA ALA A 87 13.89 -4.29 -8.04
C ALA A 87 14.16 -2.79 -7.88
N LYS A 88 13.11 -1.95 -7.82
CA LYS A 88 13.22 -0.48 -7.77
C LYS A 88 12.62 0.15 -6.51
N MET A 89 11.96 -0.65 -5.68
CA MET A 89 11.28 -0.19 -4.48
C MET A 89 12.27 0.29 -3.41
N PHE A 90 13.47 -0.30 -3.37
CA PHE A 90 14.54 0.10 -2.47
C PHE A 90 15.75 0.60 -3.26
N VAL A 91 16.29 1.73 -2.84
CA VAL A 91 17.55 2.31 -3.34
C VAL A 91 18.46 2.44 -2.12
N ASP A 92 19.64 1.83 -2.19
CA ASP A 92 20.63 1.80 -1.09
C ASP A 92 20.04 1.35 0.26
N GLY A 93 19.16 0.34 0.23
CA GLY A 93 18.51 -0.24 1.42
C GLY A 93 17.42 0.65 2.05
N ARG A 94 17.03 1.74 1.38
CA ARG A 94 15.95 2.65 1.82
C ARG A 94 14.82 2.67 0.81
N LEU A 95 13.61 2.96 1.27
CA LEU A 95 12.46 3.11 0.37
C LEU A 95 12.76 4.20 -0.66
N ASN A 96 12.45 3.93 -1.92
CA ASN A 96 12.64 4.87 -3.01
C ASN A 96 11.72 6.09 -2.83
N ALA A 97 12.31 7.27 -2.61
CA ALA A 97 11.59 8.51 -2.35
C ALA A 97 10.71 8.95 -3.52
N ASP A 98 11.08 8.59 -4.76
CA ASP A 98 10.32 8.94 -5.97
C ASP A 98 8.95 8.25 -6.02
N MET A 99 8.73 7.22 -5.20
CA MET A 99 7.44 6.53 -5.08
C MET A 99 6.44 7.26 -4.20
N VAL A 100 6.91 8.11 -3.28
CA VAL A 100 6.08 8.67 -2.21
C VAL A 100 5.06 9.64 -2.80
N GLY A 101 3.79 9.46 -2.43
CA GLY A 101 2.69 10.34 -2.86
C GLY A 101 2.36 10.26 -4.35
N GLN A 102 2.84 9.22 -5.06
CA GLN A 102 2.54 9.03 -6.47
C GLN A 102 1.22 8.29 -6.69
N SER A 103 0.51 8.68 -7.75
CA SER A 103 -0.66 7.93 -8.24
C SER A 103 -0.27 6.54 -8.75
N ALA A 104 -1.22 5.62 -8.85
CA ALA A 104 -1.00 4.29 -9.44
C ALA A 104 -0.44 4.36 -10.87
N TYR A 105 -0.91 5.32 -11.68
CA TYR A 105 -0.38 5.60 -13.01
C TYR A 105 1.10 6.08 -12.97
N GLY A 106 1.42 6.96 -12.03
CA GLY A 106 2.79 7.46 -11.81
C GLY A 106 3.75 6.34 -11.43
N LEU A 107 3.34 5.50 -10.46
CA LEU A 107 4.08 4.31 -10.05
C LEU A 107 4.25 3.30 -11.20
N GLY A 108 3.20 3.10 -12.01
CA GLY A 108 3.27 2.29 -13.22
C GLY A 108 4.44 2.72 -14.12
N ARG A 109 4.53 4.02 -14.45
CA ARG A 109 5.65 4.55 -15.25
C ARG A 109 7.01 4.40 -14.56
N LEU A 110 7.10 4.65 -13.25
CA LEU A 110 8.34 4.53 -12.48
C LEU A 110 8.92 3.10 -12.54
N PHE A 111 8.05 2.09 -12.43
CA PHE A 111 8.45 0.69 -12.50
C PHE A 111 8.43 0.09 -13.91
N GLY A 112 7.86 0.84 -14.86
CA GLY A 112 7.64 0.43 -16.26
C GLY A 112 6.52 -0.59 -16.42
N VAL A 113 5.56 -0.61 -15.51
CA VAL A 113 4.32 -1.38 -15.59
C VAL A 113 3.25 -0.54 -16.29
N ASN A 114 2.49 -1.15 -17.20
CA ASN A 114 1.45 -0.45 -17.96
C ASN A 114 0.14 -0.37 -17.15
N VAL A 115 0.09 0.58 -16.21
CA VAL A 115 -1.11 0.88 -15.42
C VAL A 115 -1.90 2.01 -16.10
N ASP A 116 -3.18 1.78 -16.39
CA ASP A 116 -4.08 2.80 -16.92
C ASP A 116 -4.46 3.85 -15.84
N LYS A 117 -4.77 5.09 -16.25
CA LYS A 117 -5.18 6.19 -15.36
C LYS A 117 -6.48 5.89 -14.59
N LYS A 118 -7.32 4.95 -15.04
CA LYS A 118 -8.55 4.55 -14.35
C LYS A 118 -8.30 3.81 -13.02
N TYR A 119 -7.11 3.24 -12.84
CA TYR A 119 -6.78 2.50 -11.62
C TYR A 119 -6.41 3.45 -10.48
N LYS A 120 -6.98 3.21 -9.30
CA LYS A 120 -6.83 4.06 -8.12
C LYS A 120 -5.62 3.67 -7.28
N VAL A 121 -5.30 2.38 -7.25
CA VAL A 121 -4.19 1.81 -6.47
C VAL A 121 -3.60 0.61 -7.20
N GLY A 122 -2.29 0.44 -7.08
CA GLY A 122 -1.64 -0.84 -7.37
C GLY A 122 -1.65 -1.71 -6.12
N VAL A 123 -2.32 -2.86 -6.16
CA VAL A 123 -2.25 -3.84 -5.07
C VAL A 123 -1.12 -4.79 -5.39
N PHE A 124 -0.08 -4.72 -4.58
CA PHE A 124 1.03 -5.66 -4.59
C PHE A 124 0.58 -6.92 -3.88
N TRP A 125 0.26 -7.97 -4.64
CA TRP A 125 -0.10 -9.24 -4.01
C TRP A 125 1.10 -9.81 -3.25
N CYS A 126 0.91 -9.99 -1.94
CA CYS A 126 1.74 -10.72 -1.00
C CYS A 126 1.32 -12.20 -0.99
N LEU A 127 2.30 -13.09 -1.25
CA LEU A 127 2.34 -14.56 -1.08
C LEU A 127 1.03 -15.35 -1.18
#